data_AF-A0A4Q3GW30-F1
#
_entry.id   AF-A0A4Q3GW30-F1
#
_cell.length_a   1.000
_cell.length_b   1.000
_cell.length_c   1.000
_cell.angle_alpha   90.00
_cell.angle_beta   90.00
_cell.angle_gamma   90.00
#
_symmetry.space_group_name_H-M   'P 1'
#
loop_
_entity.id
_entity.type
_entity.pdbx_description
1 polymer ?
#
loop_
_entity_poly.entity_id
_entity_poly.type
_entity_poly.pdbx_seq_one_letter_code
_entity_poly.pdbx_strand_id
1 'polypeptide(L)'
;MVFLPQEVILRKRNGEKLPKEDIARFIAGFAEGTVSHAQAAAFAMAVYFQDMSMDERVALTLAMRDSGTVLDWSDLDGPVADKHSTGGVGDNVSLMLAPILAAVGIYVPMISG
;
A
#
# COMPACT_ATOMS: atom_id res chain seq x y z
N MET A 1 2.95 23.55 -12.02
CA MET A 1 2.07 24.08 -10.95
C MET A 1 2.49 23.45 -9.63
N VAL A 2 2.53 24.21 -8.53
CA VAL A 2 2.91 23.72 -7.19
C VAL A 2 1.84 22.73 -6.69
N PHE A 3 2.26 21.63 -6.05
CA PHE A 3 1.31 20.69 -5.41
C PHE A 3 0.94 21.17 -4.03
N LEU A 4 -0.36 21.11 -3.75
CA LEU A 4 -0.93 21.51 -2.48
C LEU A 4 -1.68 20.31 -1.90
N PRO A 5 -1.19 19.69 -0.81
CA PRO A 5 -1.88 18.57 -0.16
C PRO A 5 -3.31 18.92 0.26
N GLN A 6 -3.55 20.20 0.57
CA GLN A 6 -4.85 20.75 0.95
C GLN A 6 -5.90 20.62 -0.17
N GLU A 7 -5.49 20.74 -1.45
CA GLU A 7 -6.39 20.59 -2.60
C GLU A 7 -6.80 19.13 -2.80
N VAL A 8 -5.89 18.18 -2.54
CA VAL A 8 -6.21 16.74 -2.56
C VAL A 8 -7.21 16.40 -1.46
N ILE A 9 -6.99 16.91 -0.25
CA ILE A 9 -7.91 16.73 0.89
C ILE A 9 -9.27 17.35 0.57
N LEU A 10 -9.30 18.57 0.01
CA LEU A 10 -10.52 19.28 -0.37
C LEU A 10 -11.35 18.46 -1.37
N ARG A 11 -10.73 18.02 -2.47
CA ARG A 11 -11.38 17.17 -3.48
C ARG A 11 -11.96 15.91 -2.85
N LYS A 12 -11.14 15.19 -2.08
CA LYS A 12 -11.58 13.93 -1.48
C LYS A 12 -12.74 14.14 -0.51
N ARG A 13 -12.64 15.16 0.35
CA ARG A 13 -13.69 15.54 1.31
C ARG A 13 -15.01 15.85 0.62
N ASN A 14 -14.96 16.47 -0.56
CA ASN A 14 -16.14 16.80 -1.36
C ASN A 14 -16.69 15.61 -2.17
N GLY A 15 -16.12 14.41 -2.04
CA GLY A 15 -16.55 13.20 -2.75
C GLY A 15 -16.04 13.10 -4.19
N GLU A 16 -15.06 13.93 -4.57
CA GLU A 16 -14.48 13.89 -5.91
C GLU A 16 -13.48 12.74 -6.04
N LYS A 17 -13.43 12.11 -7.22
CA LYS A 17 -12.44 11.09 -7.55
C LYS A 17 -11.06 11.74 -7.71
N LEU A 18 -10.06 11.20 -7.04
CA LEU A 18 -8.70 11.72 -7.13
C LEU A 18 -7.95 11.20 -8.36
N PRO A 19 -7.22 12.06 -9.09
CA PRO A 19 -6.24 11.62 -10.07
C PRO A 19 -5.15 10.75 -9.44
N LYS A 20 -4.69 9.72 -10.17
CA LYS A 20 -3.59 8.85 -9.74
C LYS A 20 -2.33 9.65 -9.36
N GLU A 21 -2.02 10.69 -10.13
CA GLU A 21 -0.87 11.56 -9.90
C GLU A 21 -0.96 12.33 -8.58
N ASP A 22 -2.16 12.79 -8.21
CA ASP A 22 -2.38 13.49 -6.94
C ASP A 22 -2.18 12.55 -5.75
N ILE A 23 -2.66 11.30 -5.85
CA ILE A 23 -2.43 10.26 -4.83
C ILE A 23 -0.93 9.97 -4.71
N ALA A 24 -0.23 9.76 -5.84
CA ALA A 24 1.20 9.47 -5.85
C ALA A 24 2.02 10.60 -5.19
N ARG A 25 1.73 11.86 -5.52
CA ARG A 25 2.41 13.02 -4.93
C ARG A 25 2.09 13.19 -3.44
N PHE A 26 0.85 12.89 -3.03
CA PHE A 26 0.47 12.95 -1.62
C PHE A 26 1.24 11.92 -0.79
N ILE A 27 1.33 10.67 -1.27
CA ILE A 27 2.04 9.59 -0.58
C ILE A 27 3.55 9.81 -0.57
N ALA A 28 4.15 10.22 -1.70
CA ALA A 28 5.55 10.59 -1.75
C ALA A 28 5.87 11.72 -0.76
N GLY A 29 5.03 12.76 -0.75
CA GLY A 29 5.19 13.86 0.18
C GLY A 29 5.04 13.45 1.66
N PHE A 30 4.20 12.46 1.96
CA PHE A 30 4.09 11.92 3.32
C PHE A 30 5.33 11.12 3.71
N ALA A 31 5.84 10.26 2.83
CA ALA A 31 7.08 9.50 3.06
C ALA A 31 8.30 10.42 3.24
N GLU A 32 8.35 11.53 2.52
CA GLU A 32 9.43 12.54 2.58
C GLU A 32 9.24 13.58 3.71
N GLY A 33 8.10 13.56 4.40
CA GLY A 33 7.77 14.51 5.48
C GLY A 33 7.33 15.91 5.02
N THR A 34 7.10 16.12 3.72
CA THR A 34 6.57 17.38 3.16
C THR A 34 5.04 17.49 3.25
N VAL A 35 4.35 16.35 3.41
CA VAL A 35 2.97 16.27 3.89
C VAL A 35 3.01 15.96 5.38
N SER A 36 2.42 16.83 6.19
CA SER A 36 2.41 16.65 7.65
C SER A 36 1.46 15.53 8.09
N HIS A 37 1.70 14.98 9.28
CA HIS A 37 0.80 14.02 9.93
C HIS A 37 -0.65 14.53 10.06
N ALA A 38 -0.84 15.83 10.30
CA ALA A 38 -2.17 16.44 10.38
C ALA A 38 -2.90 16.42 9.02
N GLN A 39 -2.18 16.68 7.93
CA GLN A 39 -2.72 16.60 6.58
C GLN A 39 -3.04 15.15 6.20
N ALA A 40 -2.16 14.20 6.54
CA ALA A 40 -2.41 12.77 6.31
C ALA A 40 -3.65 12.28 7.10
N ALA A 41 -3.81 12.70 8.36
CA ALA A 41 -4.99 12.38 9.16
C ALA A 41 -6.29 12.97 8.57
N ALA A 42 -6.24 14.22 8.08
CA ALA A 42 -7.38 14.84 7.41
C ALA A 42 -7.75 14.10 6.10
N PHE A 43 -6.76 13.70 5.32
CA PHE A 43 -6.96 12.86 4.13
C PHE A 43 -7.59 11.51 4.48
N ALA A 44 -7.06 10.81 5.49
CA ALA A 44 -7.60 9.53 5.94
C ALA A 44 -9.05 9.64 6.40
N MET A 45 -9.39 10.72 7.13
CA MET A 45 -10.78 10.97 7.54
C MET A 45 -11.70 11.27 6.34
N ALA A 46 -11.21 12.00 5.33
CA ALA A 46 -11.97 12.22 4.10
C ALA A 46 -12.21 10.90 3.34
N VAL A 47 -11.21 10.03 3.24
CA VAL A 47 -11.34 8.68 2.66
C VAL A 47 -12.33 7.82 3.44
N TYR A 48 -12.30 7.87 4.78
CA TYR A 48 -13.23 7.11 5.62
C TYR A 48 -14.70 7.42 5.28
N PHE A 49 -15.05 8.69 5.09
CA PHE A 49 -16.43 9.09 4.80
C PHE A 49 -16.83 8.93 3.33
N GLN A 50 -15.89 9.11 2.40
CA GLN A 50 -16.19 9.19 0.95
C GLN A 50 -15.80 7.92 0.18
N ASP A 51 -15.14 6.96 0.85
CA ASP A 51 -14.54 5.76 0.27
C ASP A 51 -13.56 6.11 -0.88
N MET A 52 -13.07 5.10 -1.59
CA MET A 52 -12.25 5.20 -2.79
C MET A 52 -12.80 4.26 -3.84
N SER A 53 -12.90 4.75 -5.07
CA SER A 53 -13.12 3.90 -6.24
C SER A 53 -11.98 2.89 -6.40
N MET A 54 -12.21 1.82 -7.17
CA MET A 54 -11.19 0.78 -7.36
C MET A 54 -9.88 1.35 -7.93
N ASP A 55 -9.94 2.28 -8.89
CA ASP A 55 -8.75 2.92 -9.46
C ASP A 55 -7.97 3.72 -8.42
N GLU A 56 -8.66 4.40 -7.50
CA GLU A 56 -8.03 5.15 -6.42
C GLU A 56 -7.36 4.20 -5.41
N ARG A 57 -8.02 3.08 -5.08
CA ARG A 57 -7.43 2.04 -4.20
C ARG A 57 -6.15 1.48 -4.82
N VAL A 58 -6.18 1.13 -6.11
CA VAL A 58 -4.99 0.67 -6.84
C VAL A 58 -3.90 1.74 -6.86
N ALA A 59 -4.25 2.99 -7.14
CA ALA A 59 -3.28 4.10 -7.13
C ALA A 59 -2.62 4.29 -5.77
N LEU A 60 -3.41 4.21 -4.68
CA LEU A 60 -2.90 4.32 -3.31
C LEU A 60 -1.96 3.17 -2.96
N THR A 61 -2.36 1.93 -3.24
CA THR A 61 -1.52 0.74 -3.01
C THR A 61 -0.20 0.82 -3.76
N LEU A 62 -0.23 1.21 -5.04
CA LEU A 62 0.99 1.35 -5.85
C LEU A 62 1.88 2.49 -5.35
N ALA A 63 1.29 3.64 -5.01
CA ALA A 63 2.06 4.78 -4.49
C ALA A 63 2.76 4.46 -3.16
N MET A 64 2.11 3.71 -2.27
CA MET A 64 2.72 3.25 -1.01
C MET A 64 3.79 2.18 -1.24
N ARG A 65 3.57 1.25 -2.18
CA ARG A 65 4.60 0.27 -2.57
C ARG A 65 5.84 0.96 -3.13
N ASP A 66 5.64 1.94 -4.00
CA ASP A 66 6.69 2.65 -4.73
C ASP A 66 7.40 3.73 -3.91
N SER A 67 6.94 4.03 -2.68
CA SER A 67 7.63 4.97 -1.77
C SER A 67 8.84 4.35 -1.06
N GLY A 68 9.19 3.10 -1.36
CA GLY A 68 10.29 2.38 -0.73
C GLY A 68 10.91 1.34 -1.66
N THR A 69 11.58 0.35 -1.08
CA THR A 69 12.22 -0.73 -1.84
C THR A 69 11.18 -1.71 -2.37
N VAL A 70 11.22 -1.97 -3.68
CA VAL A 70 10.47 -3.06 -4.33
C VAL A 70 11.45 -4.18 -4.67
N LEU A 71 11.24 -5.35 -4.09
CA LEU A 71 12.10 -6.52 -4.32
C LEU A 71 11.77 -7.12 -5.69
N ASP A 72 12.82 -7.51 -6.42
CA ASP A 72 12.74 -8.16 -7.72
C ASP A 72 13.37 -9.55 -7.64
N TRP A 73 12.67 -10.52 -8.18
CA TRP A 73 12.99 -11.95 -8.15
C TRP A 73 12.82 -12.57 -9.54
N SER A 74 12.85 -11.72 -10.58
CA SER A 74 12.68 -12.15 -11.97
C SER A 74 13.78 -13.12 -12.45
N ASP A 75 14.85 -13.30 -11.67
CA ASP A 75 15.94 -14.24 -11.89
C ASP A 75 15.72 -15.64 -11.27
N LEU A 76 14.67 -15.83 -10.47
CA LEU A 76 14.33 -17.14 -9.89
C LEU A 76 13.65 -18.05 -10.93
N ASP A 77 13.90 -19.35 -10.84
CA ASP A 77 13.40 -20.38 -11.77
C ASP A 77 12.01 -20.95 -11.41
N GLY A 78 11.33 -20.33 -10.45
CA GLY A 78 10.05 -20.77 -9.93
C GLY A 78 9.17 -19.60 -9.47
N PRO A 79 7.88 -19.86 -9.20
CA PRO A 79 6.96 -18.82 -8.78
C PRO A 79 7.32 -18.27 -7.41
N VAL A 80 7.10 -16.97 -7.24
CA VAL A 80 7.21 -16.27 -5.95
C VAL A 80 5.80 -16.10 -5.39
N ALA A 81 5.56 -16.59 -4.18
CA ALA A 81 4.26 -16.49 -3.52
C ALA A 81 4.43 -16.16 -2.04
N ASP A 82 3.39 -15.54 -1.47
CA ASP A 82 3.35 -15.19 -0.05
C ASP A 82 1.93 -15.34 0.51
N LYS A 83 1.82 -15.39 1.84
CA LYS A 83 0.55 -15.39 2.58
C LYS A 83 0.58 -14.28 3.62
N HIS A 84 -0.40 -13.39 3.54
CA HIS A 84 -0.69 -12.40 4.58
C HIS A 84 -1.92 -12.80 5.40
N SER A 85 -1.95 -12.40 6.67
CA SER A 85 -3.09 -12.61 7.58
C SER A 85 -3.37 -11.32 8.34
N THR A 86 -4.66 -11.03 8.58
CA THR A 86 -5.07 -9.93 9.48
C THR A 86 -4.70 -10.22 10.95
N GLY A 87 -4.27 -11.44 11.25
CA GLY A 87 -3.91 -11.90 12.59
C GLY A 87 -5.05 -12.58 13.35
N GLY A 88 -4.68 -13.36 14.38
CA GLY A 88 -5.60 -14.09 15.24
C GLY A 88 -4.84 -14.88 16.32
N VAL A 89 -5.54 -15.29 17.38
CA VAL A 89 -4.93 -16.09 18.46
C VAL A 89 -4.75 -17.54 17.97
N GLY A 90 -3.51 -18.02 17.98
CA GLY A 90 -3.18 -19.37 17.52
C GLY A 90 -3.01 -19.52 16.01
N ASP A 91 -2.97 -18.42 15.23
CA ASP A 91 -2.66 -18.47 13.79
C ASP A 91 -1.16 -18.70 13.56
N ASN A 92 -0.72 -19.95 13.71
CA ASN A 92 0.66 -20.36 13.44
C ASN A 92 0.87 -20.88 12.01
N VAL A 93 -0.11 -20.71 11.11
CA VAL A 93 -0.14 -21.32 9.77
C VAL A 93 1.13 -21.04 8.96
N SER A 94 1.66 -19.82 9.04
CA SER A 94 2.82 -19.41 8.25
C SER A 94 4.07 -20.25 8.53
N LEU A 95 4.23 -20.74 9.77
CA LEU A 95 5.38 -21.57 10.17
C LEU A 95 5.42 -22.91 9.42
N MET A 96 4.25 -23.46 9.08
CA MET A 96 4.14 -24.70 8.32
C MET A 96 4.00 -24.44 6.82
N LEU A 97 3.27 -23.39 6.44
CA LEU A 97 2.96 -23.11 5.04
C LEU A 97 4.21 -22.76 4.23
N ALA A 98 5.08 -21.89 4.75
CA ALA A 98 6.29 -21.48 4.06
C ALA A 98 7.18 -22.68 3.66
N PRO A 99 7.56 -23.61 4.58
CA PRO A 99 8.35 -24.78 4.20
C PRO A 99 7.59 -25.78 3.31
N ILE A 100 6.26 -25.91 3.44
CA ILE A 100 5.45 -26.75 2.55
C ILE A 100 5.53 -26.24 1.10
N LEU A 101 5.35 -24.93 0.88
CA LEU A 101 5.44 -24.32 -0.45
C LEU A 101 6.86 -24.40 -1.00
N ALA A 102 7.87 -24.15 -0.17
CA ALA A 102 9.27 -24.29 -0.56
C ALA A 102 9.61 -25.73 -0.99
N ALA A 103 9.09 -26.74 -0.30
CA ALA A 103 9.34 -28.15 -0.63
C ALA A 103 8.75 -28.58 -1.99
N VAL A 104 7.78 -27.84 -2.53
CA VAL A 104 7.18 -28.08 -3.86
C VAL A 104 7.66 -27.08 -4.93
N GLY A 105 8.76 -26.36 -4.67
CA GLY A 105 9.43 -25.51 -5.66
C GLY A 105 8.91 -24.08 -5.75
N ILE A 106 8.25 -23.56 -4.72
CA ILE A 106 7.77 -22.17 -4.66
C ILE A 106 8.69 -21.33 -3.76
N TYR A 107 9.09 -20.15 -4.23
CA TYR A 107 9.90 -19.21 -3.45
C TYR A 107 8.99 -18.36 -2.56
N VAL A 108 9.29 -18.32 -1.25
CA VAL A 108 8.46 -17.64 -0.23
C VAL A 108 9.27 -16.56 0.49
N PRO A 109 9.47 -15.37 -0.11
CA PRO A 109 10.19 -14.24 0.51
C PRO A 109 9.27 -13.48 1.50
N MET A 110 8.70 -14.21 2.47
CA MET A 110 7.76 -13.66 3.44
C MET A 110 8.44 -12.63 4.35
N ILE A 111 7.98 -11.39 4.28
CA ILE A 111 8.37 -10.32 5.22
C ILE A 111 7.29 -10.24 6.31
N SER A 112 7.60 -10.77 7.49
CA SER A 112 6.72 -10.68 8.67
C SER A 112 7.05 -9.45 9.51
N GLY A 113 6.05 -9.00 10.28
CA GLY A 113 6.22 -8.10 11.43
C GLY A 113 6.04 -8.83 12.76
#